data_AF-A0A2H3LF20-F1
#
_entry.id   AF-A0A2H3LF20-F1
#
_cell.length_a   1.000
_cell.length_b   1.000
_cell.length_c   1.000
_cell.angle_alpha   90.00
_cell.angle_beta   90.00
_cell.angle_gamma   90.00
#
_symmetry.space_group_name_H-M   'P 1'
#
loop_
_entity.id
_entity.type
_entity.pdbx_description
1 polymer ?
#
loop_
_entity_poly.entity_id
_entity_poly.type
_entity_poly.pdbx_seq_one_letter_code
_entity_poly.pdbx_strand_id
1 'polypeptide(L)'
;MIVYLLHFETPLGNPNNPRAMASHYIGWAHDLAGRMRDHRSGHGAALTRAANERGISYQVVATWPGDRALERWIKLRKCAPRLCPICAQAHPLGPFTIHLPVSDLVQVQSYDRVECPF
;
A
#
# COMPACT_ATOMS: atom_id res chain seq x y z
N MET A 1 11.48 8.61 -9.30
CA MET A 1 10.28 8.94 -8.52
C MET A 1 9.59 7.63 -8.16
N ILE A 2 8.82 7.57 -7.07
CA ILE A 2 8.37 6.29 -6.51
C ILE A 2 6.86 6.32 -6.26
N VAL A 3 6.18 5.29 -6.75
CA VAL A 3 4.80 4.97 -6.38
C VAL A 3 4.86 3.97 -5.24
N TYR A 4 4.02 4.15 -4.23
CA TYR A 4 4.03 3.32 -3.03
C TYR A 4 2.61 2.91 -2.64
N LEU A 5 2.51 1.77 -1.99
CA LEU A 5 1.30 1.22 -1.39
C LEU A 5 1.45 1.19 0.13
N LEU A 6 0.49 1.79 0.82
CA LEU A 6 0.32 1.65 2.26
C LEU A 6 -0.74 0.59 2.55
N HIS A 7 -0.49 -0.20 3.58
CA HIS A 7 -1.47 -1.06 4.22
C HIS A 7 -1.82 -0.46 5.59
N PHE A 8 -3.11 -0.32 5.88
CA PHE A 8 -3.60 0.05 7.21
C PHE A 8 -3.84 -1.19 8.05
N GLU A 9 -3.38 -1.19 9.30
CA GLU A 9 -3.58 -2.29 10.25
C GLU A 9 -5.08 -2.58 10.49
N THR A 10 -5.90 -1.52 10.51
CA THR A 10 -7.36 -1.60 10.57
C THR A 10 -7.96 -0.80 9.42
N PRO A 11 -8.97 -1.32 8.68
CA PRO A 11 -9.64 -0.58 7.62
C PRO A 11 -10.27 0.72 8.15
N LEU A 12 -10.13 1.82 7.41
CA LEU A 12 -10.66 3.13 7.78
C LEU A 12 -11.89 3.50 6.95
N GLY A 13 -12.98 3.92 7.59
CA GLY A 13 -14.18 4.33 6.87
C GLY A 13 -15.44 4.33 7.73
N ASN A 14 -16.57 4.05 7.09
CA ASN A 14 -17.86 3.84 7.75
C ASN A 14 -18.10 2.33 8.01
N PRO A 15 -18.09 1.86 9.27
CA PRO A 15 -18.28 0.45 9.59
C PRO A 15 -19.66 -0.09 9.17
N ASN A 16 -20.68 0.79 9.08
CA ASN A 16 -22.02 0.42 8.62
C ASN A 16 -22.12 0.28 7.09
N ASN A 17 -21.08 0.67 6.35
CA ASN A 17 -21.01 0.50 4.90
C ASN A 17 -19.64 -0.11 4.53
N PRO A 18 -19.56 -1.45 4.39
CA PRO A 18 -18.32 -2.14 4.04
C PRO A 18 -17.65 -1.63 2.76
N ARG A 19 -18.43 -1.11 1.79
CA ARG A 19 -17.89 -0.55 0.54
C ARG A 19 -17.22 0.81 0.71
N ALA A 20 -17.42 1.46 1.85
CA ALA A 20 -16.82 2.74 2.22
C ALA A 20 -15.64 2.58 3.18
N MET A 21 -15.03 1.39 3.24
CA MET A 21 -13.84 1.09 4.03
C MET A 21 -12.59 1.07 3.15
N ALA A 22 -11.53 1.73 3.60
CA ALA A 22 -10.24 1.78 2.94
C ALA A 22 -9.17 1.08 3.78
N SER A 23 -8.68 -0.05 3.29
CA SER A 23 -7.56 -0.79 3.91
C SER A 23 -6.20 -0.45 3.28
N HIS A 24 -6.20 0.34 2.21
CA HIS A 24 -5.00 0.66 1.44
C HIS A 24 -4.98 2.11 0.97
N TYR A 25 -3.78 2.67 0.83
CA TYR A 25 -3.55 3.96 0.19
C TYR A 25 -2.43 3.84 -0.84
N ILE A 26 -2.68 4.32 -2.05
CA ILE A 26 -1.64 4.41 -3.09
C ILE A 26 -1.29 5.88 -3.26
N GLY A 27 0.00 6.17 -3.23
CA GLY A 27 0.53 7.50 -3.46
C GLY A 27 1.80 7.48 -4.30
N TRP A 28 2.24 8.67 -4.67
CA TRP A 28 3.48 8.89 -5.40
C TRP A 28 4.29 10.00 -4.72
N ALA A 29 5.62 9.91 -4.79
CA ALA A 29 6.52 10.88 -4.19
C ALA A 29 7.87 10.99 -4.93
N HIS A 30 8.52 12.15 -4.80
CA HIS A 30 9.93 12.33 -5.15
C HIS A 30 10.85 11.82 -4.02
N ASP A 31 10.52 12.17 -2.78
CA ASP A 31 11.16 11.68 -1.56
C ASP A 31 10.11 10.94 -0.72
N LEU A 32 10.22 9.60 -0.69
CA LEU A 32 9.30 8.76 0.07
C LEU A 32 9.48 8.94 1.57
N ALA A 33 10.72 9.09 2.06
CA ALA A 33 10.98 9.23 3.48
C ALA A 33 10.41 10.54 4.01
N GLY A 34 10.62 11.65 3.30
CA GLY A 34 9.94 12.93 3.54
C GLY A 34 8.42 12.78 3.53
N ARG A 35 7.87 12.15 2.48
CA ARG A 35 6.42 11.95 2.38
C ARG A 35 5.83 11.12 3.52
N MET A 36 6.56 10.11 4.01
CA MET A 36 6.13 9.31 5.15
C MET A 36 6.15 10.12 6.45
N ARG A 37 7.13 11.02 6.65
CA ARG A 37 7.12 11.97 7.77
C ARG A 37 5.92 12.91 7.71
N ASP A 38 5.58 13.42 6.53
CA ASP A 38 4.37 14.26 6.35
C ASP A 38 3.10 13.48 6.70
N HIS A 39 3.00 12.23 6.23
CA HIS A 39 1.86 11.37 6.56
C HIS A 39 1.75 11.15 8.07
N ARG A 40 2.85 10.82 8.76
CA ARG A 40 2.87 10.60 10.21
C ARG A 40 2.58 11.85 11.04
N SER A 41 3.02 13.01 10.56
CA SER A 41 2.78 14.29 11.25
C SER A 41 1.39 14.87 10.98
N GLY A 42 0.55 14.21 10.17
CA GLY A 42 -0.80 14.66 9.86
C GLY A 42 -0.90 15.69 8.72
N HIS A 43 0.23 16.07 8.12
CA HIS A 43 0.31 16.98 6.96
C HIS A 43 0.19 16.25 5.61
N GLY A 44 0.01 14.93 5.64
CA GLY A 44 -0.10 14.09 4.45
C GLY A 44 -1.49 14.05 3.83
N ALA A 45 -1.88 12.88 3.32
CA ALA A 45 -3.20 12.71 2.72
C ALA A 45 -4.32 12.71 3.78
N ALA A 46 -5.53 13.11 3.39
CA ALA A 46 -6.68 13.08 4.30
C ALA A 46 -6.93 11.70 4.92
N LEU A 47 -6.66 10.61 4.18
CA LEU A 47 -6.82 9.25 4.67
C LEU A 47 -5.78 8.87 5.73
N THR A 48 -4.52 9.22 5.52
CA THR A 48 -3.45 8.96 6.51
C THR A 48 -3.59 9.87 7.73
N ARG A 49 -4.08 11.11 7.56
CA ARG A 49 -4.46 11.99 8.66
C ARG A 49 -5.56 11.37 9.50
N ALA A 50 -6.64 10.90 8.87
CA ALA A 50 -7.72 10.21 9.57
C ALA A 50 -7.23 8.93 10.29
N ALA A 51 -6.27 8.21 9.70
CA ALA A 51 -5.66 7.05 10.35
C ALA A 51 -4.89 7.47 11.62
N ASN A 52 -4.08 8.52 11.55
CA ASN A 52 -3.38 9.05 12.72
C ASN A 52 -4.36 9.51 13.81
N GLU A 53 -5.41 10.25 13.44
CA GLU A 53 -6.45 10.73 14.37
C GLU A 53 -7.14 9.58 15.11
N ARG A 54 -7.28 8.42 14.45
CA ARG A 54 -7.87 7.20 15.02
C ARG A 54 -6.85 6.27 15.67
N GLY A 55 -5.56 6.64 15.73
CA GLY A 55 -4.49 5.79 16.25
C GLY A 55 -4.22 4.53 15.42
N ILE A 56 -4.60 4.52 14.14
CA ILE A 56 -4.43 3.38 13.25
C ILE A 56 -3.04 3.41 12.61
N SER A 57 -2.25 2.37 12.86
CA SER A 57 -0.96 2.17 12.21
C SER A 57 -1.13 1.85 10.73
N TYR A 58 -0.12 2.21 9.94
CA TYR A 58 0.00 1.80 8.55
C TYR A 58 1.46 1.66 8.17
N GLN A 59 1.79 0.90 7.14
CA GLN A 59 3.18 0.76 6.68
C GLN A 59 3.26 0.74 5.16
N VAL A 60 4.41 1.14 4.61
CA VAL A 60 4.72 0.92 3.19
C VAL A 60 4.94 -0.57 3.00
N VAL A 61 4.15 -1.18 2.12
CA VAL A 61 4.20 -2.62 1.85
C VAL A 61 4.73 -2.94 0.46
N ALA A 62 4.69 -1.99 -0.47
CA ALA A 62 5.24 -2.16 -1.81
C ALA A 62 5.63 -0.80 -2.40
N THR A 63 6.64 -0.80 -3.26
CA THR A 63 7.04 0.36 -4.05
C THR A 63 7.40 -0.01 -5.47
N TRP A 64 7.16 0.93 -6.38
CA TRP A 64 7.49 0.81 -7.79
C TRP A 64 8.16 2.09 -8.28
N PRO A 65 9.24 1.99 -9.07
CA PRO A 65 9.75 3.14 -9.80
C PRO A 65 8.67 3.63 -10.77
N GLY A 66 8.34 4.91 -10.72
CA GLY A 66 7.32 5.47 -11.61
C GLY A 66 6.85 6.86 -11.22
N ASP A 67 5.83 7.32 -11.93
CA ASP A 67 5.30 8.68 -11.86
C ASP A 67 3.81 8.71 -11.48
N ARG A 68 3.21 9.89 -11.58
CA ARG A 68 1.78 10.10 -11.35
C ARG A 68 0.89 9.34 -12.33
N ALA A 69 1.36 9.03 -13.54
CA ALA A 69 0.61 8.23 -14.50
C ALA A 69 0.51 6.78 -14.03
N LEU A 70 1.60 6.21 -13.52
CA LEU A 70 1.59 4.88 -12.90
C LEU A 70 0.67 4.86 -11.67
N GLU A 71 0.78 5.83 -10.77
CA GLU A 71 -0.11 5.94 -9.60
C GLU A 71 -1.61 5.90 -10.01
N ARG A 72 -1.99 6.72 -11.01
CA ARG A 72 -3.35 6.75 -11.54
C ARG A 72 -3.76 5.41 -12.14
N TRP A 73 -2.86 4.79 -12.91
CA TRP A 73 -3.08 3.49 -13.55
C TRP A 73 -3.36 2.37 -12.53
N ILE A 74 -2.65 2.37 -11.40
CA ILE A 74 -2.90 1.41 -10.30
C ILE A 74 -4.23 1.72 -9.62
N LYS A 75 -4.51 2.99 -9.30
CA LYS A 75 -5.76 3.42 -8.63
C LYS A 75 -7.03 3.08 -9.41
N LEU A 76 -6.96 3.07 -10.74
CA LEU A 76 -8.09 2.76 -11.61
C LEU A 76 -8.45 1.27 -11.60
N ARG A 77 -7.48 0.37 -11.38
CA ARG A 77 -7.72 -1.08 -11.37
C ARG A 77 -8.42 -1.60 -10.13
N LYS A 78 -8.44 -0.82 -9.04
CA LYS A 78 -9.08 -1.21 -7.76
C LYS A 78 -8.60 -2.55 -7.19
N CYS A 79 -7.37 -2.97 -7.54
CA CYS A 79 -6.75 -4.24 -7.14
C CYS A 79 -5.76 -4.12 -5.98
N ALA A 80 -5.81 -3.03 -5.18
CA ALA A 80 -4.85 -2.79 -4.10
C ALA A 80 -4.66 -3.98 -3.12
N PRO A 81 -5.70 -4.74 -2.73
CA PRO A 81 -5.52 -5.92 -1.88
C PRO A 81 -4.66 -7.03 -2.50
N ARG A 82 -4.70 -7.19 -3.83
CA ARG A 82 -3.88 -8.19 -4.56
C ARG A 82 -2.42 -7.77 -4.69
N LEU A 83 -2.16 -6.46 -4.68
CA LEU A 83 -0.81 -5.88 -4.72
C LEU A 83 -0.16 -5.78 -3.33
N CYS A 84 -0.96 -5.90 -2.26
CA CYS A 84 -0.47 -5.84 -0.90
C CYS A 84 0.06 -7.23 -0.50
N PRO A 85 1.36 -7.38 -0.20
CA PRO A 85 1.90 -8.68 0.22
C PRO A 85 1.23 -9.21 1.49
N ILE A 86 0.77 -8.34 2.39
CA ILE A 86 0.07 -8.75 3.62
C ILE A 86 -1.29 -9.36 3.30
N CYS A 87 -2.09 -8.69 2.46
CA CYS A 87 -3.43 -9.18 2.10
C CYS A 87 -3.40 -10.33 1.09
N ALA A 88 -2.43 -10.34 0.18
CA ALA A 88 -2.25 -11.42 -0.78
C ALA A 88 -1.87 -12.74 -0.09
N GLN A 89 -1.08 -12.70 0.99
CA GLN A 89 -0.80 -13.90 1.79
C GLN A 89 -2.05 -14.48 2.46
N ALA A 90 -3.03 -13.65 2.83
CA ALA A 90 -4.30 -14.08 3.41
C ALA A 90 -5.27 -14.70 2.37
N HIS A 91 -4.98 -14.53 1.09
CA HIS A 91 -5.72 -15.12 -0.02
C HIS A 91 -4.73 -15.83 -0.95
N PRO A 92 -4.26 -17.04 -0.60
CA PRO A 92 -3.41 -17.80 -1.50
C PRO A 92 -4.20 -18.00 -2.79
N LEU A 93 -3.82 -17.25 -3.83
CA LEU A 93 -4.04 -17.70 -5.19
C LEU A 93 -3.45 -19.12 -5.22
N GLY A 94 -4.15 -20.07 -5.83
CA GLY A 94 -3.71 -21.45 -5.94
C GLY A 94 -2.24 -21.60 -6.37
N PRO A 95 -1.69 -22.81 -6.25
CA PRO A 95 -0.27 -23.07 -5.99
C PRO A 95 0.65 -22.38 -7.00
N PHE A 96 1.37 -21.36 -6.54
CA PHE A 96 2.62 -20.94 -7.18
C PHE A 96 3.66 -20.73 -6.08
N THR A 97 4.52 -21.74 -5.97
CA THR A 97 5.65 -21.80 -5.04
C THR A 97 6.62 -20.66 -5.28
N ILE A 98 7.00 -19.95 -4.21
CA ILE A 98 8.20 -19.11 -4.21
C ILE A 98 9.12 -19.61 -3.09
N HIS A 99 10.29 -20.11 -3.49
CA HIS A 99 11.40 -20.39 -2.59
C HIS A 99 12.07 -19.05 -2.23
N LEU A 100 12.14 -18.74 -0.92
CA LEU A 100 12.88 -17.63 -0.36
C LEU A 100 14.05 -18.19 0.46
N PRO A 101 15.31 -17.78 0.24
CA PRO A 101 16.27 -17.72 1.33
C PRO A 101 16.06 -16.40 2.07
N VAL A 102 15.75 -16.52 3.36
CA VAL A 102 15.53 -15.40 4.29
C VAL A 102 16.86 -15.02 4.90
N SER A 103 17.28 -13.78 4.75
CA SER A 103 18.24 -13.17 5.69
C SER A 103 18.25 -11.65 5.54
N ASP A 104 17.68 -11.03 6.57
CA ASP A 104 18.03 -9.73 7.14
C ASP A 104 17.48 -8.42 6.51
N LEU A 105 16.59 -7.82 7.31
CA LEU A 105 16.32 -6.39 7.51
C LEU A 105 15.71 -5.59 6.35
N VAL A 106 14.41 -5.30 6.50
CA VAL A 106 13.68 -4.12 5.97
C VAL A 106 14.12 -3.69 4.57
N GLN A 107 13.75 -4.46 3.55
CA GLN A 107 13.81 -4.00 2.17
C GLN A 107 12.39 -3.93 1.61
N VAL A 108 11.94 -2.71 1.35
CA VAL A 108 10.78 -2.46 0.51
C VAL A 108 11.13 -3.00 -0.87
N GLN A 109 10.58 -4.17 -1.20
CA GLN A 109 10.93 -4.90 -2.41
C GLN A 109 10.54 -4.05 -3.63
N SER A 110 11.54 -3.67 -4.42
CA SER A 110 11.36 -3.20 -5.78
C SER A 110 10.87 -4.39 -6.61
N TYR A 111 9.56 -4.50 -6.79
CA TYR A 111 8.99 -5.50 -7.70
C TYR A 111 8.87 -4.90 -9.08
N ASP A 112 9.71 -5.37 -10.00
CA ASP A 112 9.50 -5.20 -11.42
C ASP A 112 8.15 -5.81 -11.84
N ARG A 113 7.39 -5.02 -12.60
CA ARG A 113 6.03 -5.24 -13.14
C ARG A 113 4.88 -5.21 -12.12
N VAL A 114 4.09 -4.14 -12.19
CA VAL A 114 2.79 -4.07 -11.51
C VAL A 114 1.78 -4.89 -12.30
N GLU A 115 1.66 -6.19 -12.02
CA GLU A 115 0.62 -7.03 -12.61
C GLU A 115 -0.47 -7.30 -11.58
N CYS A 116 -1.66 -6.76 -11.83
CA CYS A 116 -2.87 -7.18 -11.11
C CYS A 116 -3.53 -8.30 -11.93
N PRO A 117 -3.54 -9.56 -11.47
CA PRO A 117 -4.36 -10.58 -12.11
C PRO A 117 -5.84 -10.17 -11.95
N PHE A 118 -6.64 -10.37 -13.00
CA PHE A 118 -8.08 -10.09 -13.02
C PHE A 118 -8.85 -11.17 -12.24
#